data_AF-A0A6P4Z1E4-F1
#
_entry.id   AF-A0A6P4Z1E4-F1
#
_cell.length_a   1.000
_cell.length_b   1.000
_cell.length_c   1.000
_cell.angle_alpha   90.00
_cell.angle_beta   90.00
_cell.angle_gamma   90.00
#
_symmetry.space_group_name_H-M   'P 1'
#
loop_
_entity.id
_entity.type
_entity.pdbx_description
1 polymer ?
#
loop_
_entity_poly.entity_id
_entity_poly.type
_entity_poly.pdbx_seq_one_letter_code
_entity_poly.pdbx_strand_id
1 'polypeptide(L)'
;NKLVRMDSPLPNGIGQVMLSSNLLSEIPPLSGPLETLDLSYNPLESLVQGQFSHIPSITTLGLSGIKYFIEKGTIDAGVFAGLGRLGTLNLADNRLTRVPSEALGKINQLDTLNLAGNEITSLHPSDFVNQTTIMRLDL
;
A
#
# COMPACT_ATOMS: atom_id res chain seq x y z
N ASN A 1 13.51 -6.92 19.66
CA ASN A 1 13.68 -5.47 19.36
C ASN A 1 12.83 -5.14 18.15
N LYS A 2 11.99 -4.09 18.21
CA LYS A 2 11.24 -3.60 17.03
C LYS A 2 12.09 -2.57 16.28
N LEU A 3 12.06 -2.61 14.95
CA LEU A 3 12.81 -1.68 14.11
C LEU A 3 12.12 -0.31 14.10
N VAL A 4 12.87 0.77 14.33
CA VAL A 4 12.31 2.14 14.37
C VAL A 4 12.64 2.93 13.10
N ARG A 5 13.79 2.64 12.49
CA ARG A 5 14.23 3.26 11.22
C ARG A 5 15.29 2.38 10.54
N MET A 6 15.58 2.68 9.28
CA MET A 6 16.70 2.10 8.53
C MET A 6 17.55 3.21 7.94
N ASP A 7 18.80 3.32 8.39
CA ASP A 7 19.70 4.39 7.97
C ASP A 7 20.52 4.04 6.71
N SER A 8 20.48 2.77 6.28
CA SER A 8 21.20 2.27 5.12
C SER A 8 20.27 1.60 4.13
N PRO A 9 20.52 1.76 2.81
CA PRO A 9 19.75 1.06 1.79
C PRO A 9 19.89 -0.46 1.94
N LEU A 10 18.85 -1.17 1.52
CA LEU A 10 18.87 -2.61 1.46
C LEU A 10 19.94 -3.14 0.49
N PRO A 11 20.50 -4.33 0.74
CA PRO A 11 21.36 -5.01 -0.22
C PRO A 11 20.70 -5.14 -1.61
N ASN A 12 21.50 -4.98 -2.66
CA ASN A 12 21.04 -5.17 -4.02
C ASN A 12 20.57 -6.62 -4.26
N GLY A 13 19.51 -6.78 -5.07
CA GLY A 13 18.99 -8.09 -5.48
C GLY A 13 17.94 -8.70 -4.55
N ILE A 14 17.53 -7.99 -3.49
CA ILE A 14 16.42 -8.42 -2.65
C ILE A 14 15.09 -8.22 -3.40
N GLY A 15 14.37 -9.32 -3.63
CA GLY A 15 13.03 -9.31 -4.24
C GLY A 15 11.89 -9.19 -3.24
N GLN A 16 12.12 -9.46 -1.95
CA GLN A 16 11.07 -9.44 -0.93
C GLN A 16 11.56 -8.81 0.38
N VAL A 17 10.77 -7.88 0.93
CA VAL A 17 11.08 -7.14 2.15
C VAL A 17 9.88 -7.16 3.08
N MET A 18 10.00 -7.87 4.19
CA MET A 18 8.96 -8.00 5.22
C MET A 18 9.34 -7.14 6.43
N LEU A 19 8.63 -6.03 6.60
CA LEU A 19 8.87 -5.04 7.66
C LEU A 19 7.63 -4.80 8.52
N SER A 20 6.63 -5.68 8.44
CA SER A 20 5.40 -5.53 9.20
C SER A 20 5.62 -5.63 10.72
N SER A 21 4.73 -4.99 11.48
CA SER A 21 4.73 -4.98 12.96
C SER A 21 5.97 -4.35 13.61
N ASN A 22 6.56 -3.36 12.95
CA ASN A 22 7.68 -2.57 13.47
C ASN A 22 7.23 -1.20 14.00
N LEU A 23 8.16 -0.28 14.19
CA LEU A 23 7.95 1.09 14.69
C LEU A 23 8.44 2.13 13.68
N LEU A 24 8.40 1.82 12.39
CA LEU A 24 8.81 2.73 11.32
C LEU A 24 7.83 3.92 11.24
N SER A 25 8.35 5.13 11.45
CA SER A 25 7.59 6.38 11.25
C SER A 25 7.67 6.89 9.80
N GLU A 26 8.63 6.39 9.03
CA GLU A 26 8.88 6.75 7.63
C GLU A 26 9.19 5.51 6.79
N ILE A 27 9.02 5.63 5.47
CA ILE A 27 9.40 4.58 4.54
C ILE A 27 10.92 4.47 4.51
N PRO A 28 11.51 3.27 4.74
CA PRO A 28 12.95 3.10 4.70
C PRO A 28 13.51 3.32 3.29
N PRO A 29 14.84 3.52 3.13
CA PRO A 29 15.47 3.59 1.81
C PRO A 29 15.40 2.24 1.09
N LEU A 30 14.38 2.09 0.23
CA LEU A 30 14.15 0.91 -0.59
C LEU A 30 14.82 1.06 -1.96
N SER A 31 15.37 -0.03 -2.49
CA SER A 31 16.04 -0.06 -3.79
C SER A 31 16.00 -1.47 -4.40
N GLY A 32 16.28 -1.55 -5.70
CA GLY A 32 16.42 -2.83 -6.42
C GLY A 32 15.13 -3.36 -7.04
N PRO A 33 15.16 -4.58 -7.62
CA PRO A 33 14.02 -5.21 -8.26
C PRO A 33 13.05 -5.80 -7.22
N LEU A 34 12.58 -4.95 -6.31
CA LEU A 34 11.68 -5.36 -5.23
C LEU A 34 10.33 -5.77 -5.82
N GLU A 35 9.87 -6.97 -5.52
CA GLU A 35 8.59 -7.52 -5.98
C GLU A 35 7.56 -7.50 -4.85
N THR A 36 7.98 -7.80 -3.62
CA THR A 36 7.10 -7.85 -2.44
C THR A 36 7.59 -6.91 -1.35
N LEU A 37 6.70 -6.04 -0.88
CA LEU A 37 6.95 -5.16 0.25
C LEU A 37 5.78 -5.25 1.22
N ASP A 38 6.06 -5.57 2.48
CA ASP A 38 5.07 -5.50 3.56
C ASP A 38 5.52 -4.50 4.63
N LEU A 39 4.76 -3.41 4.76
CA LEU A 39 4.96 -2.35 5.75
C LEU A 39 3.84 -2.33 6.79
N SER A 40 2.96 -3.33 6.79
CA SER A 40 1.75 -3.33 7.62
C SER A 40 2.04 -3.14 9.11
N TYR A 41 1.14 -2.48 9.83
CA TYR A 41 1.25 -2.22 11.26
C TYR A 41 2.55 -1.51 11.64
N ASN A 42 2.89 -0.46 10.88
CA ASN A 42 3.90 0.51 11.24
C ASN A 42 3.26 1.88 11.50
N PRO A 43 3.81 2.67 12.45
CA PRO A 43 3.32 4.01 12.75
C PRO A 43 3.76 5.04 11.70
N LEU A 44 3.70 4.71 10.41
CA LEU A 44 4.08 5.64 9.34
C LEU A 44 3.26 6.92 9.48
N GLU A 45 3.94 8.06 9.52
CA GLU A 45 3.32 9.36 9.80
C GLU A 45 2.92 10.10 8.52
N SER A 46 3.47 9.68 7.37
CA SER A 46 3.11 10.24 6.07
C SER A 46 3.38 9.27 4.93
N LEU A 47 2.61 9.40 3.85
CA LEU A 47 2.90 8.84 2.54
C LEU A 47 2.66 9.92 1.48
N VAL A 48 3.69 10.28 0.70
CA VAL A 48 3.55 11.31 -0.33
C VAL A 48 3.22 10.72 -1.70
N GLN A 49 2.87 11.59 -2.65
CA GLN A 49 2.60 11.19 -4.03
C GLN A 49 3.82 10.46 -4.64
N GLY A 50 3.56 9.31 -5.25
CA GLY A 50 4.60 8.52 -5.92
C GLY A 50 5.68 7.99 -4.98
N GLN A 51 5.36 7.82 -3.68
CA GLN A 51 6.31 7.33 -2.67
C GLN A 51 7.01 6.04 -3.09
N PHE A 52 6.34 5.17 -3.87
CA PHE A 52 6.87 3.89 -4.34
C PHE A 52 7.34 3.90 -5.81
N SER A 53 7.37 5.06 -6.46
CA SER A 53 7.71 5.17 -7.90
C SER A 53 9.15 4.73 -8.23
N HIS A 54 10.05 4.72 -7.24
CA HIS A 54 11.45 4.30 -7.38
C HIS A 54 11.64 2.77 -7.32
N ILE A 55 10.58 2.01 -7.04
CA ILE A 55 10.56 0.54 -7.00
C ILE A 55 9.44 -0.01 -7.91
N PRO A 56 9.49 0.27 -9.23
CA PRO A 56 8.40 -0.01 -10.16
C PRO A 56 8.16 -1.50 -10.43
N SER A 57 9.00 -2.39 -9.89
CA SER A 57 8.86 -3.84 -10.04
C SER A 57 7.92 -4.47 -9.02
N ILE A 58 7.43 -3.71 -8.03
CA ILE A 58 6.53 -4.25 -7.00
C ILE A 58 5.27 -4.83 -7.64
N THR A 59 4.96 -6.06 -7.24
CA THR A 59 3.74 -6.79 -7.58
C THR A 59 2.83 -6.98 -6.37
N THR A 60 3.39 -6.96 -5.15
CA THR A 60 2.65 -7.15 -3.90
C THR A 60 3.02 -6.09 -2.87
N LEU A 61 2.02 -5.35 -2.37
CA LEU A 61 2.20 -4.29 -1.39
C LEU A 61 1.26 -4.47 -0.19
N GLY A 62 1.85 -4.60 1.00
CA GLY A 62 1.17 -4.63 2.29
C GLY A 62 1.23 -3.27 2.99
N LEU A 63 0.06 -2.67 3.21
CA LEU A 63 -0.12 -1.42 3.95
C LEU A 63 -1.32 -1.54 4.90
N SER A 64 -1.49 -2.70 5.55
CA SER A 64 -2.54 -2.86 6.55
C SER A 64 -2.19 -2.09 7.81
N GLY A 65 -3.17 -1.50 8.50
CA GLY A 65 -2.97 -0.88 9.82
C GLY A 65 -1.91 0.23 9.86
N ILE A 66 -1.88 1.10 8.86
CA ILE A 66 -0.96 2.23 8.78
C ILE A 66 -1.53 3.45 9.52
N LYS A 67 -0.78 3.97 10.51
CA LYS A 67 -1.18 5.12 11.34
C LYS A 67 -1.67 6.31 10.50
N TYR A 68 -0.93 6.70 9.45
CA TYR A 68 -1.31 7.79 8.56
C TYR A 68 -2.70 7.61 7.93
N PHE A 69 -3.03 6.40 7.45
CA PHE A 69 -4.35 6.14 6.87
C PHE A 69 -5.44 6.07 7.93
N ILE A 70 -5.16 5.47 9.08
CA ILE A 70 -6.09 5.38 10.22
C ILE A 70 -6.50 6.77 10.73
N GLU A 71 -5.53 7.68 10.89
CA GLU A 71 -5.80 9.04 11.38
C GLU A 71 -6.57 9.88 10.35
N LYS A 72 -6.36 9.61 9.06
CA LYS A 72 -6.99 10.34 7.96
C LYS A 72 -8.34 9.76 7.52
N GLY A 73 -8.55 8.46 7.70
CA GLY A 73 -9.70 7.70 7.22
C GLY A 73 -9.81 7.63 5.68
N THR A 74 -8.77 8.04 4.96
CA THR A 74 -8.69 8.07 3.48
C THR A 74 -7.25 7.88 2.99
N ILE A 75 -7.09 7.67 1.68
CA ILE A 75 -5.78 7.60 1.00
C ILE A 75 -5.74 8.66 -0.11
N ASP A 76 -4.62 9.38 -0.21
CA ASP A 76 -4.44 10.39 -1.26
C ASP A 76 -4.28 9.76 -2.65
N ALA A 77 -4.86 10.42 -3.66
CA ALA A 77 -4.90 9.96 -5.05
C ALA A 77 -3.52 9.63 -5.67
N GLY A 78 -2.44 10.22 -5.14
CA GLY A 78 -1.10 10.07 -5.68
C GLY A 78 -0.26 8.95 -5.05
N VAL A 79 -0.70 8.33 -3.95
CA VAL A 79 0.16 7.43 -3.14
C VAL A 79 0.69 6.25 -3.96
N PHE A 80 -0.16 5.66 -4.81
CA PHE A 80 0.19 4.49 -5.62
C PHE A 80 0.70 4.83 -7.03
N ALA A 81 0.98 6.10 -7.31
CA ALA A 81 1.50 6.51 -8.62
C ALA A 81 2.85 5.82 -8.91
N GLY A 82 2.98 5.24 -10.10
CA GLY A 82 4.18 4.52 -10.55
C GLY A 82 4.17 3.01 -10.29
N LEU A 83 3.16 2.48 -9.57
CA LEU A 83 3.00 1.05 -9.31
C LEU A 83 2.31 0.30 -10.46
N GLY A 84 2.90 0.38 -11.65
CA GLY A 84 2.31 -0.15 -12.89
C GLY A 84 2.16 -1.67 -12.96
N ARG A 85 2.82 -2.43 -12.07
CA ARG A 85 2.84 -3.90 -12.04
C ARG A 85 2.16 -4.49 -10.80
N LEU A 86 1.52 -3.66 -9.99
CA LEU A 86 1.00 -4.06 -8.67
C LEU A 86 -0.28 -4.88 -8.77
N GLY A 87 -0.16 -6.21 -8.76
CA GLY A 87 -1.29 -7.14 -8.80
C GLY A 87 -1.97 -7.38 -7.45
N THR A 88 -1.29 -7.20 -6.33
CA THR A 88 -1.87 -7.44 -4.98
C THR A 88 -1.64 -6.26 -4.06
N LEU A 89 -2.73 -5.74 -3.50
CA LEU A 89 -2.71 -4.63 -2.54
C LEU A 89 -3.52 -4.99 -1.29
N ASN A 90 -2.87 -4.92 -0.13
CA ASN A 90 -3.52 -5.08 1.17
C ASN A 90 -3.63 -3.74 1.90
N LEU A 91 -4.87 -3.27 2.08
CA LEU A 91 -5.26 -2.06 2.79
C LEU A 91 -6.18 -2.35 3.97
N ALA A 92 -6.14 -3.56 4.52
CA ALA A 92 -6.93 -3.93 5.68
C ALA A 92 -6.66 -3.02 6.90
N ASP A 93 -7.60 -2.98 7.83
CA ASP A 93 -7.45 -2.35 9.16
C ASP A 93 -7.00 -0.88 9.13
N ASN A 94 -7.32 -0.12 8.09
CA ASN A 94 -6.90 1.28 7.91
C ASN A 94 -7.98 2.30 8.27
N ARG A 95 -9.13 1.88 8.84
CA ARG A 95 -10.31 2.72 9.13
C ARG A 95 -10.77 3.57 7.93
N LEU A 96 -10.60 3.04 6.73
CA LEU A 96 -11.08 3.73 5.53
C LEU A 96 -12.60 3.79 5.56
N THR A 97 -13.14 4.99 5.35
CA THR A 97 -14.61 5.20 5.34
C THR A 97 -15.22 5.02 3.95
N ARG A 98 -14.37 4.95 2.92
CA ARG A 98 -14.74 4.78 1.51
C ARG A 98 -13.62 4.05 0.77
N VAL A 99 -13.96 3.46 -0.37
CA VAL A 99 -12.95 2.93 -1.31
C VAL A 99 -12.08 4.10 -1.81
N PRO A 100 -10.74 3.98 -1.80
CA PRO A 100 -9.84 5.03 -2.27
C PRO A 100 -9.71 5.04 -3.80
N SER A 101 -10.84 5.21 -4.51
CA SER A 101 -10.99 5.01 -5.95
C SER A 101 -10.02 5.84 -6.80
N GLU A 102 -9.71 7.08 -6.38
CA GLU A 102 -8.75 7.95 -7.07
C GLU A 102 -7.31 7.43 -6.96
N ALA A 103 -6.92 6.89 -5.79
CA ALA A 103 -5.60 6.31 -5.57
C ALA A 103 -5.47 4.98 -6.30
N LEU A 104 -6.50 4.13 -6.21
CA LEU A 104 -6.56 2.87 -6.95
C LEU A 104 -6.49 3.11 -8.46
N GLY A 105 -7.08 4.21 -8.96
CA GLY A 105 -7.04 4.58 -10.38
C GLY A 105 -5.64 4.86 -10.93
N LYS A 106 -4.59 4.85 -10.09
CA LYS A 106 -3.19 4.93 -10.51
C LYS A 106 -2.54 3.56 -10.71
N ILE A 107 -3.24 2.47 -10.38
CA ILE A 107 -2.80 1.09 -10.54
C ILE A 107 -3.54 0.49 -11.75
N ASN A 108 -2.79 0.06 -12.77
CA ASN A 108 -3.37 -0.39 -14.04
C ASN A 108 -3.74 -1.88 -14.05
N GLN A 109 -3.14 -2.68 -13.17
CA GLN A 109 -3.28 -4.13 -13.15
C GLN A 109 -3.38 -4.60 -11.70
N LEU A 110 -4.57 -4.59 -11.12
CA LEU A 110 -4.81 -4.99 -9.73
C LEU A 110 -5.72 -6.21 -9.73
N ASP A 111 -5.20 -7.37 -9.35
CA ASP A 111 -5.93 -8.64 -9.33
C ASP A 111 -6.61 -8.88 -7.98
N THR A 112 -5.92 -8.53 -6.89
CA THR A 112 -6.38 -8.76 -5.52
C THR A 112 -6.31 -7.47 -4.70
N LEU A 113 -7.45 -7.09 -4.12
CA LEU A 113 -7.58 -5.97 -3.21
C LEU A 113 -8.20 -6.44 -1.88
N ASN A 114 -7.47 -6.22 -0.78
CA ASN A 114 -7.99 -6.47 0.56
C ASN A 114 -8.32 -5.14 1.26
N LEU A 115 -9.59 -4.96 1.58
CA LEU A 115 -10.16 -3.84 2.35
C LEU A 115 -10.80 -4.31 3.66
N ALA A 116 -10.52 -5.54 4.11
CA ALA A 116 -11.10 -6.09 5.32
C ALA A 116 -10.80 -5.25 6.57
N GLY A 117 -11.76 -5.18 7.50
CA GLY A 117 -11.56 -4.45 8.77
C GLY A 117 -11.48 -2.94 8.62
N ASN A 118 -11.97 -2.38 7.49
CA ASN A 118 -12.19 -0.96 7.34
C ASN A 118 -13.61 -0.54 7.79
N GLU A 119 -13.93 0.75 7.68
CA GLU A 119 -15.21 1.34 8.07
C GLU A 119 -16.08 1.66 6.84
N ILE A 120 -15.87 0.93 5.74
CA ILE A 120 -16.62 1.09 4.49
C ILE A 120 -17.98 0.43 4.66
N THR A 121 -19.04 1.23 4.57
CA THR A 121 -20.43 0.75 4.80
C THR A 121 -21.24 0.57 3.52
N SER A 122 -20.75 1.07 2.39
CA SER A 122 -21.41 0.99 1.09
C SER A 122 -20.39 0.92 -0.03
N LEU A 123 -20.74 0.20 -1.09
CA LEU A 123 -19.96 0.12 -2.33
C LEU A 123 -20.80 0.55 -3.52
N HIS A 124 -20.17 1.27 -4.43
CA HIS A 124 -20.74 1.69 -5.70
C HIS A 124 -19.90 1.15 -6.87
N PRO A 125 -20.51 0.82 -8.02
CA PRO A 125 -19.75 0.42 -9.21
C PRO A 125 -18.68 1.44 -9.64
N SER A 126 -18.93 2.74 -9.37
CA SER A 126 -17.98 3.82 -9.63
C SER A 126 -16.70 3.73 -8.80
N ASP A 127 -16.72 3.03 -7.67
CA ASP A 127 -15.56 2.89 -6.79
C ASP A 127 -14.43 2.08 -7.44
N PHE A 128 -14.78 1.25 -8.42
CA PHE A 128 -13.87 0.35 -9.12
C PHE A 128 -13.83 0.63 -10.63
N VAL A 129 -14.28 1.81 -11.08
CA VAL A 129 -14.40 2.13 -12.52
C VAL A 129 -13.08 2.00 -13.29
N ASN A 130 -11.95 2.24 -12.62
CA ASN A 130 -10.61 2.14 -13.20
C ASN A 130 -9.98 0.74 -13.00
N GLN A 131 -10.62 -0.12 -12.21
CA GLN A 131 -10.09 -1.41 -11.76
C GLN A 131 -10.75 -2.53 -12.55
N THR A 132 -10.40 -2.63 -13.83
CA THR A 132 -11.00 -3.61 -14.76
C THR A 132 -10.45 -5.03 -14.60
N THR A 133 -9.45 -5.22 -13.74
CA THR A 133 -8.71 -6.47 -13.57
C THR A 133 -8.93 -7.16 -12.23
N ILE A 134 -9.65 -6.54 -11.27
CA ILE A 134 -9.86 -7.14 -9.94
C ILE A 134 -10.62 -8.45 -10.08
N MET A 135 -10.01 -9.52 -9.59
CA MET A 135 -10.58 -10.87 -9.51
C MET A 135 -10.93 -11.26 -8.08
N ARG A 136 -10.31 -10.63 -7.07
CA ARG A 136 -10.56 -10.87 -5.66
C ARG A 136 -10.67 -9.57 -4.88
N LEU A 137 -11.79 -9.42 -4.17
CA LEU A 137 -12.05 -8.32 -3.24
C LEU A 137 -12.43 -8.89 -1.88
N ASP A 138 -11.67 -8.53 -0.85
CA ASP A 138 -11.96 -8.87 0.56
C ASP A 138 -12.43 -7.60 1.30
N LEU A 139 -13.49 -7.68 2.13
CA LEU A 139 -14.16 -6.56 2.83
C LEU A 139 -14.42 -6.88 4.31
#